data_AF-A0A359BEF7-F1
#
_entry.id   AF-A0A359BEF7-F1
#
_cell.length_a   1.000
_cell.length_b   1.000
_cell.length_c   1.000
_cell.angle_alpha   90.00
_cell.angle_beta   90.00
_cell.angle_gamma   90.00
#
_symmetry.space_group_name_H-M   'P 1'
#
loop_
_entity.id
_entity.type
_entity.pdbx_description
1 polymer ?
#
loop_
_entity_poly.entity_id
_entity_poly.type
_entity_poly.pdbx_seq_one_letter_code
_entity_poly.pdbx_strand_id
1 'polypeptide(L)'
;DHDKHDDHAKHDDHGHGEHDPHYWLDPVNAKVMVRAIERQLASIDPVNAARYESNAKKTEAGLDELLAEIKAELSGLQSSEFIAFHDAYQYF
;
A
#
# COMPACT_ATOMS: atom_id res chain seq x y z
N ASP A 1 -31.10 42.12 -17.53
CA ASP A 1 -29.83 41.97 -18.24
C ASP A 1 -29.04 40.88 -17.54
N HIS A 2 -28.59 39.89 -18.29
CA HIS A 2 -27.83 38.73 -17.82
C HIS A 2 -26.35 39.07 -17.72
N ASP A 3 -25.66 38.59 -16.69
CA ASP A 3 -24.38 37.85 -16.82
C ASP A 3 -23.91 37.44 -15.41
N LYS A 4 -24.02 36.14 -15.07
CA LYS A 4 -22.97 35.13 -15.21
C LYS A 4 -21.72 35.44 -14.40
N HIS A 5 -21.61 34.77 -13.25
CA HIS A 5 -20.34 34.15 -12.86
C HIS A 5 -20.64 32.78 -12.26
N ASP A 6 -20.64 31.80 -13.16
CA ASP A 6 -20.19 30.43 -12.88
C ASP A 6 -18.81 30.52 -12.24
N ASP A 7 -18.66 29.95 -11.04
CA ASP A 7 -17.38 29.44 -10.54
C ASP A 7 -17.68 28.24 -9.61
N HIS A 8 -18.39 27.25 -10.17
CA HIS A 8 -18.38 25.88 -9.68
C HIS A 8 -17.24 25.12 -10.36
N ALA A 9 -16.03 25.10 -9.78
CA ALA A 9 -15.04 24.05 -10.07
C ALA A 9 -13.81 24.19 -9.16
N LYS A 10 -13.95 23.88 -7.86
CA LYS A 10 -12.86 23.27 -7.09
C LYS A 10 -13.45 22.18 -6.23
N HIS A 11 -13.85 21.09 -6.90
CA HIS A 11 -13.88 19.82 -6.20
C HIS A 11 -12.43 19.53 -5.85
N ASP A 12 -12.12 19.59 -4.56
CA ASP A 12 -10.88 19.08 -4.00
C ASP A 12 -10.67 17.68 -4.58
N ASP A 13 -9.66 17.59 -5.43
CA ASP A 13 -9.11 16.33 -5.88
C ASP A 13 -8.63 15.61 -4.62
N HIS A 14 -9.44 14.67 -4.12
CA HIS A 14 -9.08 13.81 -3.01
C HIS A 14 -7.98 12.81 -3.41
N GLY A 15 -7.42 12.92 -4.63
CA GLY A 15 -6.24 12.20 -5.08
C GLY A 15 -4.97 12.68 -4.37
N HIS A 16 -4.19 11.73 -3.88
CA HIS A 16 -2.91 11.98 -3.23
C HIS A 16 -1.82 12.41 -4.23
N GLY A 17 -1.98 13.56 -4.89
CA GLY A 17 -1.03 14.06 -5.90
C GLY A 17 -0.95 13.17 -7.15
N GLU A 18 0.13 13.31 -7.93
CA GLU A 18 0.28 12.64 -9.24
C GLU A 18 0.42 11.10 -9.14
N HIS A 19 0.77 10.57 -7.97
CA HIS A 19 1.05 9.14 -7.75
C HIS A 19 0.26 8.61 -6.57
N ASP A 20 -0.41 7.47 -6.71
CA ASP A 20 -1.13 6.82 -5.62
C ASP A 20 -0.14 6.30 -4.55
N PRO A 21 -0.17 6.82 -3.31
CA PRO A 21 0.75 6.44 -2.26
C PRO A 21 0.39 5.10 -1.63
N HIS A 22 -0.79 4.53 -1.88
CA HIS A 22 -1.29 3.33 -1.21
C HIS A 22 -0.66 2.03 -1.70
N TYR A 23 0.49 2.11 -2.37
CA TYR A 23 1.25 0.95 -2.85
C TYR A 23 1.64 -0.03 -1.74
N TRP A 24 1.56 0.35 -0.45
CA TRP A 24 1.76 -0.56 0.67
C TRP A 24 0.64 -1.56 0.90
N LEU A 25 -0.54 -1.35 0.31
CA LEU A 25 -1.66 -2.28 0.42
C LEU A 25 -1.46 -3.56 -0.41
N ASP A 26 -0.53 -3.55 -1.37
CA ASP A 26 -0.04 -4.78 -2.01
C ASP A 26 0.99 -5.49 -1.10
N PRO A 27 0.70 -6.72 -0.62
CA PRO A 27 1.64 -7.48 0.20
C PRO A 27 3.00 -7.72 -0.48
N VAL A 28 3.04 -7.78 -1.82
CA VAL A 28 4.29 -7.94 -2.58
C VAL A 28 5.14 -6.67 -2.48
N ASN A 29 4.54 -5.48 -2.65
CA ASN A 29 5.23 -4.22 -2.43
C ASN A 29 5.66 -4.07 -0.96
N ALA A 30 4.84 -4.49 0.00
CA ALA A 30 5.17 -4.48 1.43
C ALA A 30 6.48 -5.26 1.72
N LYS A 31 6.70 -6.42 1.08
CA LYS A 31 7.97 -7.17 1.20
C LYS A 31 9.17 -6.36 0.70
N VAL A 32 9.03 -5.64 -0.42
CA VAL A 32 10.08 -4.77 -0.96
C VAL A 32 10.42 -3.66 0.04
N MET A 33 9.40 -3.02 0.64
CA MET A 33 9.59 -2.01 1.67
C MET A 33 10.28 -2.56 2.91
N VAL A 34 9.86 -3.72 3.43
CA VAL A 34 10.48 -4.38 4.58
C VAL A 34 11.98 -4.59 4.35
N ARG A 35 12.36 -5.10 3.18
CA ARG A 35 13.76 -5.29 2.79
C ARG A 35 14.52 -3.97 2.70
N ALA A 36 13.91 -2.90 2.20
CA ALA A 36 14.55 -1.59 2.14
C ALA A 36 14.78 -0.99 3.54
N ILE A 37 13.79 -1.10 4.43
CA ILE A 37 13.85 -0.64 5.81
C ILE A 37 14.91 -1.41 6.58
N GLU A 38 14.93 -2.74 6.47
CA GLU A 38 15.92 -3.60 7.13
C GLU A 38 17.35 -3.22 6.75
N ARG A 39 17.64 -3.09 5.46
CA ARG A 39 18.97 -2.67 4.98
C ARG A 39 19.37 -1.30 5.53
N GLN A 40 18.44 -0.36 5.55
CA GLN A 40 18.73 0.98 6.04
C GLN A 40 18.99 0.99 7.55
N LEU A 41 18.19 0.25 8.33
CA LEU A 41 18.38 0.10 9.77
C LEU A 41 19.71 -0.60 10.10
N ALA A 42 20.04 -1.68 9.39
CA ALA A 42 21.32 -2.37 9.55
C ALA A 42 22.53 -1.48 9.21
N SER A 43 22.37 -0.56 8.23
CA SER A 43 23.42 0.39 7.86
C SER A 43 23.66 1.47 8.92
N ILE A 44 22.61 1.97 9.58
CA ILE A 44 22.73 3.07 10.56
C ILE A 44 22.93 2.58 12.00
N ASP A 45 22.54 1.34 12.30
CA ASP A 45 22.74 0.66 13.58
C ASP A 45 23.27 -0.77 13.40
N PRO A 46 24.57 -0.92 13.09
CA PRO A 46 25.16 -2.23 12.81
C PRO A 46 25.14 -3.19 14.01
N VAL A 47 25.10 -2.67 15.24
CA VAL A 47 25.05 -3.48 16.47
C VAL A 47 23.76 -4.32 16.51
N ASN A 48 22.67 -3.80 15.96
CA ASN A 48 21.38 -4.49 15.89
C ASN A 48 21.08 -5.12 14.52
N ALA A 49 22.02 -5.15 13.58
CA ALA A 49 21.81 -5.64 12.20
C ALA A 49 21.15 -7.03 12.14
N ALA A 50 21.67 -8.00 12.91
CA ALA A 50 21.11 -9.36 12.96
C ALA A 50 19.65 -9.40 13.46
N ARG A 51 19.27 -8.47 14.35
CA ARG A 51 17.90 -8.33 14.83
C ARG A 51 16.99 -7.83 13.72
N TYR A 52 17.43 -6.83 12.95
CA TYR A 52 16.65 -6.31 11.82
C TYR A 52 16.47 -7.37 10.74
N GLU A 53 17.53 -8.11 10.40
CA GLU A 53 17.46 -9.19 9.42
C GLU A 53 16.47 -10.29 9.86
N SER A 54 16.55 -10.71 11.13
CA SER A 54 15.62 -11.71 11.68
C SER A 54 14.17 -11.21 11.67
N ASN A 55 13.95 -9.94 12.00
CA ASN A 55 12.61 -9.34 11.98
C ASN A 55 12.07 -9.26 10.55
N ALA A 56 12.87 -8.83 9.59
CA ALA A 56 12.47 -8.75 8.18
C ALA A 56 12.09 -10.13 7.62
N LYS A 57 12.90 -11.16 7.89
CA LYS A 57 12.60 -12.54 7.50
C LYS A 57 11.26 -13.01 8.08
N LYS A 58 11.00 -12.72 9.36
CA LYS A 58 9.73 -13.06 10.01
C LYS A 58 8.55 -12.31 9.38
N THR A 59 8.71 -11.03 9.12
CA THR A 59 7.66 -10.21 8.48
C THR A 59 7.37 -10.68 7.06
N GLU A 60 8.39 -10.99 6.26
CA GLU A 60 8.19 -11.50 4.91
C GLU A 60 7.50 -12.85 4.87
N ALA A 61 7.83 -13.76 5.81
CA ALA A 61 7.09 -15.02 5.94
C ALA A 61 5.61 -14.78 6.27
N GLY A 62 5.32 -13.86 7.20
CA GLY A 62 3.94 -13.49 7.51
C GLY A 62 3.20 -12.83 6.33
N LEU A 63 3.90 -12.07 5.49
CA LEU A 63 3.32 -11.51 4.26
C LEU A 63 3.05 -12.59 3.20
N ASP A 64 3.90 -13.61 3.10
CA ASP A 64 3.66 -14.76 2.22
C ASP A 64 2.45 -15.59 2.66
N GLU A 65 2.31 -15.81 3.98
CA GLU A 65 1.13 -16.45 4.58
C GLU A 65 -0.14 -15.63 4.31
N LEU A 66 -0.12 -14.33 4.60
CA LEU A 66 -1.25 -13.43 4.34
C LEU A 66 -1.66 -13.41 2.87
N LEU A 67 -0.70 -13.40 1.94
CA LEU A 67 -0.99 -13.43 0.51
C LEU A 67 -1.67 -14.74 0.09
N ALA A 68 -1.30 -15.87 0.69
CA ALA A 68 -1.96 -17.15 0.45
C ALA A 68 -3.39 -17.15 1.01
N GLU A 69 -3.60 -16.60 2.20
CA GLU A 69 -4.92 -16.46 2.83
C GLU A 69 -5.86 -15.58 1.98
N ILE A 70 -5.42 -14.37 1.60
CA ILE A 70 -6.19 -13.46 0.74
C ILE A 70 -6.58 -14.14 -0.57
N LYS A 71 -5.64 -14.83 -1.23
CA LYS A 71 -5.92 -15.56 -2.48
C LYS A 71 -6.96 -16.66 -2.30
N ALA A 72 -6.93 -17.35 -1.17
CA ALA A 72 -7.90 -18.39 -0.87
C ALA A 72 -9.29 -17.79 -0.58
N GLU A 73 -9.36 -16.74 0.22
CA GLU A 73 -10.62 -16.08 0.59
C GLU A 73 -11.31 -15.40 -0.59
N LEU A 74 -10.53 -14.78 -1.48
CA LEU A 74 -11.06 -14.09 -2.66
C LEU A 74 -11.23 -15.01 -3.87
N SER A 75 -10.95 -16.32 -3.72
CA SER A 75 -11.12 -17.28 -4.82
C SER A 75 -12.58 -17.33 -5.28
N GLY A 76 -12.80 -17.01 -6.56
CA GLY A 76 -14.13 -16.97 -7.17
C GLY A 76 -14.76 -15.59 -7.21
N LEU A 77 -14.09 -14.57 -6.66
CA LEU A 77 -14.55 -13.17 -6.63
C LEU A 77 -13.77 -12.27 -7.61
N GLN A 78 -13.03 -12.84 -8.57
CA GLN A 78 -12.15 -12.09 -9.47
C GLN A 78 -12.87 -11.04 -10.34
N SER A 79 -14.18 -11.19 -10.53
CA SER A 79 -15.01 -10.23 -11.29
C SER A 79 -15.94 -9.40 -10.39
N SER A 80 -15.77 -9.49 -9.07
CA SER A 80 -16.60 -8.77 -8.12
C SER A 80 -16.11 -7.34 -7.96
N GLU A 81 -17.05 -6.40 -7.90
CA GLU A 81 -16.78 -5.00 -7.59
C GLU A 81 -16.99 -4.76 -6.09
N PHE A 82 -16.26 -3.81 -5.52
CA PHE A 82 -16.45 -3.38 -4.13
C PHE A 82 -16.46 -1.86 -4.03
N ILE A 83 -17.08 -1.34 -2.97
CA ILE A 83 -17.13 0.08 -2.68
C ILE A 83 -16.27 0.34 -1.44
N ALA A 84 -15.29 1.23 -1.58
CA ALA A 84 -14.50 1.75 -0.47
C ALA A 84 -14.87 3.20 -0.18
N PHE A 85 -14.65 3.64 1.05
CA PHE A 85 -14.89 5.04 1.46
C PHE A 85 -13.94 6.02 0.77
N HIS A 86 -12.69 5.59 0.53
CA HIS A 86 -11.64 6.38 -0.10
C HIS A 86 -10.90 5.55 -1.15
N ASP A 87 -10.37 6.22 -2.17
CA ASP A 87 -9.65 5.59 -3.27
C ASP A 87 -8.22 5.22 -2.87
N ALA A 88 -8.05 3.97 -2.40
CA ALA A 88 -6.78 3.49 -1.86
C ALA A 88 -6.34 2.12 -2.40
N TYR A 89 -7.22 1.37 -3.06
CA TYR A 89 -7.01 -0.08 -3.26
C TYR A 89 -6.55 -0.45 -4.68
N GLN A 90 -6.00 0.50 -5.44
CA GLN A 90 -5.61 0.28 -6.84
C GLN A 90 -4.49 -0.77 -7.01
N TYR A 91 -3.71 -1.03 -5.95
CA TYR A 91 -2.63 -2.02 -5.94
C TYR A 91 -3.02 -3.38 -5.35
N PHE A 92 -4.16 -3.48 -4.67
CA PHE A 92 -4.57 -4.68 -3.91
C PHE A 92 -5.14 -5.76 -4.84
#